data_AF-A0A0R1VZ03-F1
#
_entry.id   AF-A0A0R1VZ03-F1
#
_cell.length_a   1.000
_cell.length_b   1.000
_cell.length_c   1.000
_cell.angle_alpha   90.00
_cell.angle_beta   90.00
_cell.angle_gamma   90.00
#
_symmetry.space_group_name_H-M   'P 1'
#
loop_
_entity.id
_entity.type
_entity.pdbx_description
1 polymer ?
#
loop_
_entity_poly.entity_id
_entity_poly.type
_entity_poly.pdbx_seq_one_letter_code
_entity_poly.pdbx_strand_id
1 'polypeptide(L)'
;MDRFDDGCWVSQVCFYQKTNFYNFGRLLIIMVEIKVNKRITVNQLLTLYKSAGFVEEKWSYDSKRLQTMLDHTQLTATMWENGQLIGMARCLTDYEDSCYLSEIVILPAYQRKGLGKQLLKTIQAYLGSRVTIVLRADPEAIGFYKALGYQKLSKLVRIRREA
;
A
#
# COMPACT_ATOMS: atom_id res chain seq x y z
N MET A 1 0.63 -26.10 -20.08
CA MET A 1 1.39 -26.68 -18.94
C MET A 1 0.89 -25.94 -17.73
N ASP A 2 -0.30 -26.37 -17.34
CA ASP A 2 -1.27 -25.64 -16.57
C ASP A 2 -1.21 -26.18 -15.15
N ARG A 3 -0.96 -25.29 -14.20
CA ARG A 3 -1.25 -25.52 -12.79
C ARG A 3 -2.01 -24.32 -12.25
N PHE A 4 -3.23 -24.18 -12.77
CA PHE A 4 -4.32 -23.44 -12.15
C PHE A 4 -5.57 -24.32 -12.27
N ASP A 5 -5.60 -25.39 -11.49
CA ASP A 5 -6.85 -26.02 -11.09
C ASP A 5 -6.53 -26.91 -9.90
N ASP A 6 -6.80 -26.38 -8.72
CA ASP A 6 -7.15 -27.11 -7.50
C ASP A 6 -7.64 -26.09 -6.46
N GLY A 7 -8.96 -25.95 -6.35
CA GLY A 7 -9.60 -25.48 -5.12
C GLY A 7 -9.68 -23.97 -4.92
N CYS A 8 -10.77 -23.40 -5.44
CA CYS A 8 -11.55 -22.33 -4.82
C CYS A 8 -11.25 -22.15 -3.31
N TRP A 9 -10.64 -21.02 -2.89
CA TRP A 9 -10.91 -20.23 -1.68
C TRP A 9 -9.90 -19.06 -1.55
N VAL A 10 -9.99 -18.05 -2.42
CA VAL A 10 -9.68 -16.65 -2.01
C VAL A 10 -10.77 -15.74 -2.57
N SER A 11 -12.03 -16.13 -2.34
CA SER A 11 -13.15 -15.19 -2.44
C SER A 11 -12.88 -14.06 -1.46
N GLN A 12 -12.56 -12.87 -1.97
CA GLN A 12 -12.64 -11.58 -1.29
C GLN A 12 -12.51 -11.68 0.24
N VAL A 13 -11.30 -11.92 0.76
CA VAL A 13 -11.05 -11.64 2.18
C VAL A 13 -11.01 -10.11 2.31
N CYS A 14 -12.19 -9.50 2.35
CA CYS A 14 -12.36 -8.21 3.00
C CYS A 14 -11.95 -8.45 4.45
N PHE A 15 -10.71 -8.10 4.80
CA PHE A 15 -10.31 -7.91 6.18
C PHE A 15 -11.10 -6.70 6.70
N TYR A 16 -12.35 -6.93 7.08
CA TYR A 16 -13.15 -5.98 7.82
C TYR A 16 -12.61 -5.95 9.24
N GLN A 17 -11.46 -5.30 9.42
CA GLN A 17 -10.92 -5.00 10.74
C GLN A 17 -11.68 -3.77 11.26
N LYS A 18 -12.73 -3.98 12.07
CA LYS A 18 -13.27 -2.92 12.95
C LYS A 18 -12.19 -2.55 13.96
N THR A 19 -11.33 -1.58 13.66
CA THR A 19 -10.36 -1.09 14.64
C THR A 19 -10.89 0.15 15.34
N ASN A 20 -11.29 -0.01 16.60
CA ASN A 20 -11.61 1.10 17.49
C ASN A 20 -10.31 1.73 18.01
N PHE A 21 -10.10 3.02 17.73
CA PHE A 21 -9.07 3.83 18.39
C PHE A 21 -9.67 4.42 19.67
N TYR A 22 -9.14 4.03 20.83
CA TYR A 22 -9.50 4.63 22.12
C TYR A 22 -8.35 5.52 22.61
N ASN A 23 -8.57 6.84 22.63
CA ASN A 23 -7.76 7.76 23.42
C ASN A 23 -8.66 8.89 23.96
N PHE A 24 -8.46 9.23 25.24
CA PHE A 24 -9.30 10.11 26.05
C PHE A 24 -9.50 11.51 25.44
N GLY A 25 -10.76 11.95 25.33
CA GLY A 25 -11.14 13.35 25.11
C GLY A 25 -11.59 13.72 23.68
N ARG A 26 -12.91 13.65 23.43
CA ARG A 26 -13.65 14.09 22.22
C ARG A 26 -13.53 13.16 20.99
N LEU A 27 -14.57 12.37 20.81
CA LEU A 27 -14.67 11.18 19.97
C LEU A 27 -14.82 11.53 18.46
N LEU A 28 -13.81 11.25 17.65
CA LEU A 28 -13.96 11.06 16.20
C LEU A 28 -13.53 9.63 15.88
N ILE A 29 -14.48 8.70 15.79
CA ILE A 29 -14.20 7.34 15.33
C ILE A 29 -14.05 7.42 13.81
N ILE A 30 -12.82 7.33 13.32
CA ILE A 30 -12.54 7.20 11.89
C ILE A 30 -12.75 5.72 11.54
N MET A 31 -13.91 5.41 10.95
CA MET A 31 -14.20 4.06 10.45
C MET A 31 -13.60 3.90 9.07
N VAL A 32 -12.44 3.24 9.02
CA VAL A 32 -11.76 2.91 7.77
C VAL A 32 -11.91 1.44 7.43
N GLU A 33 -12.02 1.15 6.14
CA GLU A 33 -12.08 -0.21 5.61
C GLU A 33 -10.84 -0.48 4.76
N ILE A 34 -10.14 -1.59 5.02
CA ILE A 34 -9.00 -2.02 4.21
C ILE A 34 -9.45 -3.14 3.26
N LYS A 35 -9.14 -3.00 1.97
CA LYS A 35 -9.44 -3.99 0.93
C LYS A 35 -8.18 -4.38 0.19
N VAL A 36 -7.89 -5.68 0.21
CA VAL A 36 -6.77 -6.26 -0.55
C VAL A 36 -7.23 -6.51 -1.99
N ASN A 37 -6.40 -6.12 -2.96
CA ASN A 37 -6.61 -6.32 -4.40
C ASN A 37 -7.94 -5.78 -4.95
N LYS A 38 -8.58 -4.84 -4.24
CA LYS A 38 -9.69 -4.08 -4.82
C LYS A 38 -9.16 -3.24 -5.97
N ARG A 39 -9.75 -3.43 -7.15
CA ARG A 39 -9.51 -2.58 -8.31
C ARG A 39 -9.91 -1.14 -7.99
N ILE A 40 -9.02 -0.21 -8.32
CA ILE A 40 -9.26 1.23 -8.28
C ILE A 40 -9.11 1.79 -9.68
N THR A 41 -9.75 2.93 -9.92
CA THR A 41 -9.57 3.64 -11.19
C THR A 41 -8.30 4.47 -11.17
N VAL A 42 -7.76 4.78 -12.35
CA VAL A 42 -6.65 5.73 -12.49
C VAL A 42 -7.01 7.09 -11.89
N ASN A 43 -8.26 7.53 -12.04
CA ASN A 43 -8.72 8.78 -11.43
C ASN A 43 -8.65 8.75 -9.91
N GLN A 44 -9.06 7.64 -9.26
CA GLN A 44 -8.94 7.50 -7.81
C GLN A 44 -7.47 7.52 -7.35
N LEU A 45 -6.58 6.83 -8.08
CA LEU A 45 -5.15 6.83 -7.79
C LEU A 45 -4.54 8.24 -7.94
N LEU A 46 -4.85 8.91 -9.05
CA LEU A 46 -4.41 10.27 -9.35
C LEU A 46 -4.87 11.26 -8.28
N THR A 47 -6.15 11.21 -7.90
CA THR A 47 -6.70 12.04 -6.84
C THR A 47 -5.97 11.78 -5.53
N LEU A 48 -5.76 10.52 -5.15
CA LEU A 48 -5.03 10.18 -3.92
C LEU A 48 -3.61 10.75 -3.93
N TYR A 49 -2.85 10.56 -5.02
CA TYR A 49 -1.46 11.03 -5.13
C TYR A 49 -1.38 12.56 -5.06
N LYS A 50 -2.21 13.26 -5.83
CA LYS A 50 -2.26 14.74 -5.82
C LYS A 50 -2.63 15.27 -4.45
N SER A 51 -3.69 14.74 -3.83
CA SER A 51 -4.15 15.18 -2.51
C SER A 51 -3.18 14.84 -1.38
N ALA A 52 -2.33 13.82 -1.55
CA ALA A 52 -1.29 13.47 -0.60
C ALA A 52 0.02 14.24 -0.79
N GLY A 53 0.12 15.08 -1.82
CA GLY A 53 1.39 15.72 -2.20
C GLY A 53 2.45 14.69 -2.59
N PHE A 54 2.03 13.52 -3.09
CA PHE A 54 2.96 12.49 -3.54
C PHE A 54 3.65 13.00 -4.82
N VAL A 55 4.97 13.21 -4.72
CA VAL A 55 5.81 14.02 -5.62
C VAL A 55 5.44 13.95 -7.10
N GLU A 56 5.11 15.12 -7.67
CA GLU A 56 4.78 15.33 -9.09
C GLU A 56 5.94 14.97 -10.04
N GLU A 57 7.19 15.01 -9.56
CA GLU A 57 8.39 14.75 -10.37
C GLU A 57 8.61 13.27 -10.72
N LYS A 58 7.84 12.34 -10.12
CA LYS A 58 8.13 10.91 -10.24
C LYS A 58 7.59 10.30 -11.53
N TRP A 59 6.48 10.83 -12.03
CA TRP A 59 5.76 10.41 -13.25
C TRP A 59 4.89 11.62 -13.61
N SER A 60 4.85 12.05 -14.87
CA SER A 60 4.08 13.21 -15.37
C SER A 60 2.55 13.12 -15.20
N TYR A 61 2.05 12.29 -14.27
CA TYR A 61 0.66 11.86 -14.14
C TYR A 61 0.09 11.34 -15.47
N ASP A 62 0.95 10.72 -16.29
CA ASP A 62 0.54 10.02 -17.51
C ASP A 62 -0.46 8.92 -17.15
N SER A 63 -1.72 9.17 -17.48
CA SER A 63 -2.84 8.30 -17.16
C SER A 63 -2.70 6.93 -17.82
N LYS A 64 -2.10 6.84 -19.01
CA LYS A 64 -1.86 5.57 -19.70
C LYS A 64 -0.82 4.77 -18.94
N ARG A 65 0.28 5.41 -18.53
CA ARG A 65 1.32 4.77 -17.71
C ARG A 65 0.76 4.27 -16.38
N LEU A 66 -0.05 5.08 -15.70
CA LEU A 66 -0.69 4.71 -14.45
C LEU A 66 -1.70 3.57 -14.61
N GLN A 67 -2.46 3.55 -15.72
CA GLN A 67 -3.36 2.44 -16.04
C GLN A 67 -2.56 1.14 -16.17
N THR A 68 -1.51 1.13 -16.99
CA THR A 68 -0.64 -0.03 -17.15
C THR A 68 0.00 -0.47 -15.82
N MET A 69 0.42 0.47 -14.97
CA MET A 69 0.92 0.15 -13.64
C MET A 69 -0.13 -0.57 -12.77
N LEU A 70 -1.38 -0.10 -12.79
CA LEU A 70 -2.48 -0.74 -12.05
C LEU A 70 -2.85 -2.11 -12.62
N ASP A 71 -2.81 -2.27 -13.94
CA ASP A 71 -3.14 -3.52 -14.61
C ASP A 71 -2.15 -4.64 -14.25
N HIS A 72 -0.86 -4.30 -14.14
CA HIS A 72 0.22 -5.24 -13.85
C HIS A 72 0.63 -5.33 -12.37
N THR A 73 0.00 -4.56 -11.49
CA THR A 73 0.28 -4.67 -10.05
C THR A 73 -0.33 -5.95 -9.51
N GLN A 74 0.50 -6.80 -8.88
CA GLN A 74 0.04 -8.05 -8.29
C GLN A 74 -0.72 -7.83 -6.97
N LEU A 75 -0.23 -6.94 -6.10
CA LEU A 75 -0.75 -6.79 -4.74
C LEU A 75 -1.00 -5.32 -4.37
N THR A 76 -2.23 -5.03 -3.93
CA THR A 76 -2.61 -3.74 -3.32
C THR A 76 -3.33 -3.94 -1.99
N ALA A 77 -3.13 -3.01 -1.07
CA ALA A 77 -4.02 -2.81 0.07
C ALA A 77 -4.54 -1.38 0.00
N THR A 78 -5.85 -1.21 -0.12
CA THR A 78 -6.51 0.10 -0.27
C THR A 78 -7.33 0.41 0.98
N MET A 79 -7.29 1.65 1.43
CA MET A 79 -7.98 2.11 2.64
C MET A 79 -9.05 3.12 2.29
N TRP A 80 -10.26 2.89 2.80
CA TRP A 80 -11.46 3.63 2.42
C TRP A 80 -12.16 4.21 3.65
N GLU A 81 -12.62 5.44 3.55
CA GLU A 81 -13.57 6.02 4.50
C GLU A 81 -14.78 6.52 3.70
N ASN A 82 -15.99 6.09 4.05
CA ASN A 82 -17.24 6.51 3.41
C ASN A 82 -17.22 6.44 1.86
N GLY A 83 -16.57 5.42 1.30
CA GLY A 83 -16.42 5.24 -0.15
C GLY A 83 -15.32 6.07 -0.80
N GLN A 84 -14.63 6.95 -0.06
CA GLN A 84 -13.45 7.67 -0.53
C GLN A 84 -12.18 6.85 -0.31
N LEU A 85 -11.32 6.77 -1.32
CA LEU A 85 -9.97 6.20 -1.18
C LEU A 85 -9.09 7.20 -0.42
N ILE A 86 -8.73 6.86 0.82
CA ILE A 86 -7.92 7.71 1.70
C ILE A 86 -6.48 7.24 1.86
N GLY A 87 -6.15 6.05 1.35
CA GLY A 87 -4.81 5.50 1.41
C GLY A 87 -4.63 4.23 0.61
N MET A 88 -3.38 3.91 0.29
CA MET A 88 -3.01 2.73 -0.49
C MET A 88 -1.58 2.29 -0.20
N ALA A 89 -1.34 0.99 -0.20
CA ALA A 89 -0.04 0.37 -0.37
C ALA A 89 -0.03 -0.45 -1.66
N ARG A 90 1.01 -0.31 -2.48
CA ARG A 90 1.18 -0.99 -3.77
C ARG A 90 2.46 -1.82 -3.78
N CYS A 91 2.34 -3.10 -4.09
CA CYS A 91 3.44 -4.06 -4.04
C CYS A 91 3.58 -4.81 -5.37
N LEU A 92 4.83 -5.08 -5.76
CA LEU A 92 5.18 -6.01 -6.82
C LEU A 92 5.83 -7.23 -6.18
N THR A 93 5.34 -8.44 -6.44
CA THR A 93 5.76 -9.63 -5.70
C THR A 93 5.59 -10.93 -6.51
N ASP A 94 6.44 -11.90 -6.21
CA ASP A 94 6.32 -13.30 -6.65
C ASP A 94 5.54 -14.18 -5.66
N TYR A 95 5.12 -13.60 -4.52
CA TYR A 95 4.40 -14.23 -3.40
C TYR A 95 5.16 -15.29 -2.60
N GLU A 96 6.41 -15.60 -2.94
CA GLU A 96 7.15 -16.70 -2.32
C GLU A 96 8.46 -16.25 -1.68
N ASP A 97 9.17 -15.29 -2.29
CA ASP A 97 10.49 -14.85 -1.82
C ASP A 97 10.57 -13.33 -1.68
N SER A 98 10.07 -12.58 -2.66
CA SER A 98 10.35 -11.15 -2.76
C SER A 98 9.10 -10.30 -2.97
N CYS A 99 9.08 -9.15 -2.29
CA CYS A 99 8.06 -8.13 -2.44
C CYS A 99 8.69 -6.74 -2.43
N TYR A 100 8.56 -6.01 -3.53
CA TYR A 100 8.90 -4.59 -3.58
C TYR A 100 7.67 -3.73 -3.27
N LEU A 101 7.64 -3.12 -2.08
CA LEU A 101 6.65 -2.10 -1.73
C LEU A 101 7.01 -0.81 -2.49
N SER A 102 6.29 -0.58 -3.59
CA SER A 102 6.56 0.50 -4.54
C SER A 102 6.10 1.85 -4.02
N GLU A 103 4.90 1.90 -3.42
CA GLU A 103 4.32 3.08 -2.83
C GLU A 103 3.52 2.72 -1.57
N ILE A 104 3.56 3.61 -0.58
CA ILE A 104 2.56 3.68 0.48
C ILE A 104 2.16 5.14 0.66
N VAL A 105 0.88 5.43 0.54
CA VAL A 105 0.34 6.78 0.53
C VAL A 105 -0.89 6.81 1.43
N ILE A 106 -0.95 7.80 2.32
CA ILE A 106 -2.11 8.11 3.17
C ILE A 106 -2.36 9.60 3.03
N LEU A 107 -3.62 10.00 2.86
CA LEU A 107 -4.00 11.41 2.81
C LEU A 107 -3.55 12.15 4.09
N PRO A 108 -3.10 13.43 4.02
CA PRO A 108 -2.45 14.11 5.14
C PRO A 108 -3.31 14.17 6.41
N ALA A 109 -4.62 14.38 6.25
CA ALA A 109 -5.58 14.39 7.36
C ALA A 109 -5.70 13.05 8.12
N TYR A 110 -5.21 11.96 7.53
CA TYR A 110 -5.28 10.59 8.06
C TYR A 110 -3.90 10.08 8.52
N GLN A 111 -2.83 10.86 8.33
CA GLN A 111 -1.49 10.49 8.77
C GLN A 111 -1.33 10.62 10.29
N ARG A 112 -0.27 10.00 10.84
CA ARG A 112 0.05 9.93 12.27
C ARG A 112 -1.03 9.29 13.17
N LYS A 113 -2.02 8.62 12.57
CA LYS A 113 -3.09 7.87 13.24
C LYS A 113 -2.86 6.35 13.19
N GLY A 114 -1.64 5.89 12.91
CA GLY A 114 -1.32 4.46 12.80
C GLY A 114 -1.82 3.76 11.54
N LEU A 115 -2.51 4.45 10.63
CA LEU A 115 -3.12 3.87 9.43
C LEU A 115 -2.09 3.31 8.43
N GLY A 116 -0.95 3.98 8.24
CA GLY A 116 0.14 3.44 7.42
C GLY A 116 0.71 2.11 7.97
N LYS A 117 0.80 1.99 9.30
CA LYS A 117 1.20 0.74 9.96
C LYS A 117 0.17 -0.36 9.74
N GLN A 118 -1.11 -0.03 9.73
CA GLN A 118 -2.17 -1.00 9.44
C GLN A 118 -2.07 -1.53 8.01
N LEU A 119 -1.92 -0.65 7.00
CA LEU A 119 -1.71 -1.08 5.62
C LEU A 119 -0.53 -2.05 5.48
N LEU A 120 0.62 -1.73 6.09
CA LEU A 120 1.79 -2.61 6.04
C LEU A 120 1.57 -3.94 6.74
N LYS A 121 0.90 -3.94 7.90
CA LYS A 121 0.53 -5.20 8.58
C LYS A 121 -0.41 -6.05 7.74
N THR A 122 -1.36 -5.44 7.03
CA THR A 122 -2.24 -6.18 6.11
C THR A 122 -1.45 -6.82 4.98
N ILE A 123 -0.50 -6.10 4.39
CA ILE A 123 0.40 -6.64 3.35
C ILE A 123 1.26 -7.79 3.91
N GLN A 124 1.89 -7.60 5.08
CA GLN A 124 2.70 -8.62 5.74
C GLN A 124 1.89 -9.89 6.06
N ALA A 125 0.68 -9.72 6.58
CA ALA A 125 -0.21 -10.84 6.88
C ALA A 125 -0.64 -11.58 5.61
N TYR A 126 -0.90 -10.86 4.52
CA TYR A 126 -1.26 -11.46 3.24
C TYR A 126 -0.10 -12.24 2.61
N LEU A 127 1.13 -11.74 2.70
CA LEU A 127 2.32 -12.38 2.14
C LEU A 127 2.88 -13.51 3.04
N GLY A 128 2.56 -13.51 4.32
CA GLY A 128 3.14 -14.45 5.28
C GLY A 128 4.61 -14.16 5.59
N SER A 129 5.25 -15.08 6.31
CA SER A 129 6.59 -14.86 6.89
C SER A 129 7.76 -15.20 5.96
N ARG A 130 7.50 -15.82 4.80
CA ARG A 130 8.56 -16.25 3.86
C ARG A 130 9.01 -15.14 2.91
N VAL A 131 8.16 -14.14 2.68
CA VAL A 131 8.39 -13.09 1.70
C VAL A 131 9.15 -11.92 2.31
N THR A 132 10.30 -11.59 1.73
CA THR A 132 11.09 -10.41 2.09
C THR A 132 10.49 -9.15 1.45
N ILE A 133 10.13 -8.17 2.28
CA ILE A 133 9.61 -6.88 1.80
C ILE A 133 10.74 -5.83 1.74
N VAL A 134 11.00 -5.32 0.54
CA VAL A 134 12.00 -4.26 0.28
C VAL A 134 11.30 -3.00 -0.23
N LEU A 135 11.82 -1.83 0.15
CA LEU A 135 11.29 -0.53 -0.26
C LEU A 135 12.38 0.53 -0.32
N ARG A 136 12.08 1.63 -1.03
CA ARG A 136 12.84 2.88 -0.96
C ARG A 136 12.11 3.83 -0.02
N ALA A 137 12.73 4.16 1.11
CA ALA A 137 12.20 5.15 2.04
C ALA A 137 12.78 6.54 1.74
N ASP A 138 11.93 7.56 1.81
CA ASP A 138 12.41 8.94 1.93
C ASP A 138 13.01 9.15 3.33
N PRO A 139 13.97 10.08 3.50
CA PRO A 139 14.68 10.27 4.77
C PRO A 139 13.76 10.42 5.98
N GLU A 140 12.67 11.17 5.84
CA GLU A 140 11.68 11.41 6.89
C GLU A 140 10.90 10.15 7.30
N ALA A 141 10.75 9.18 6.40
CA ALA A 141 10.01 7.95 6.63
C ALA A 141 10.88 6.83 7.27
N ILE A 142 12.20 7.00 7.36
CA ILE A 142 13.11 5.97 7.90
C ILE A 142 12.72 5.55 9.32
N GLY A 143 12.37 6.52 10.19
CA GLY A 143 11.97 6.24 11.57
C GLY A 143 10.68 5.40 11.65
N PHE A 144 9.72 5.68 10.76
CA PHE A 144 8.48 4.92 10.65
C PHE A 144 8.75 3.45 10.30
N TYR A 145 9.57 3.18 9.29
CA TYR A 145 9.88 1.80 8.90
C TYR A 145 10.73 1.07 9.96
N LYS A 146 11.70 1.74 10.58
CA LYS A 146 12.48 1.16 11.70
C LYS A 146 11.58 0.72 12.85
N ALA A 147 10.60 1.53 13.23
CA ALA A 147 9.65 1.19 14.28
C ALA A 147 8.75 -0.03 13.94
N LEU A 148 8.73 -0.45 12.69
CA LEU A 148 8.02 -1.64 12.20
C LEU A 148 8.95 -2.84 11.96
N GLY A 149 10.22 -2.75 12.36
CA GLY A 149 11.20 -3.83 12.23
C GLY A 149 11.95 -3.88 10.89
N TYR A 150 11.73 -2.91 10.00
CA TYR A 150 12.50 -2.83 8.76
C TYR A 150 13.94 -2.40 9.03
N GLN A 151 14.86 -2.99 8.29
CA GLN A 151 16.29 -2.74 8.40
C GLN A 151 16.81 -2.06 7.14
N LYS A 152 17.81 -1.18 7.30
CA LYS A 152 18.48 -0.53 6.16
C LYS A 152 19.37 -1.55 5.45
N LEU A 153 19.20 -1.70 4.15
CA LEU A 153 20.10 -2.49 3.30
C LEU A 153 21.20 -1.60 2.71
N SER A 154 22.45 -2.09 2.69
CA SER A 154 23.62 -1.36 2.20
C SER A 154 24.05 -1.70 0.77
N LYS A 155 23.55 -2.81 0.21
CA LYS A 155 23.96 -3.35 -1.11
C LYS A 155 22.92 -3.16 -2.22
N LEU A 156 21.95 -2.25 -2.04
CA LEU A 156 20.97 -1.93 -3.08
C LEU A 156 21.56 -0.94 -4.10
N VAL A 157 21.54 -1.33 -5.38
CA VAL A 157 21.97 -0.50 -6.51
C VAL A 157 20.79 -0.18 -7.42
N ARG A 158 20.84 0.95 -8.13
CA ARG A 158 19.79 1.36 -9.09
C ARG A 158 20.40 2.00 -10.33
N ILE A 159 19.72 1.84 -11.47
CA ILE A 159 19.91 2.67 -12.66
C ILE A 159 18.74 3.66 -12.69
N ARG A 160 19.03 4.96 -12.79
CA ARG A 160 17.98 5.98 -12.94
C ARG A 160 17.44 5.92 -14.38
N ARG A 161 16.11 5.92 -14.51
CA ARG A 161 15.38 5.98 -15.79
C ARG A 161 14.48 7.23 -15.79
N GLU A 162 13.97 7.58 -16.97
CA GLU A 162 13.06 8.71 -17.15
C GLU A 162 11.72 8.46 -16.44
N ALA A 163 11.19 9.55 -15.85
CA ALA A 163 9.90 9.63 -15.18
C ALA A 163 8.77 9.75 -16.21
#